data_AF-A0A8T5BE35-F1
#
_entry.id   AF-A0A8T5BE35-F1
#
_cell.length_a   1.000
_cell.length_b   1.000
_cell.length_c   1.000
_cell.angle_alpha   90.00
_cell.angle_beta   90.00
_cell.angle_gamma   90.00
#
_symmetry.space_group_name_H-M   'P 1'
#
loop_
_entity.id
_entity.type
_entity.pdbx_description
1 polymer ?
#
loop_
_entity_poly.entity_id
_entity_poly.type
_entity_poly.pdbx_seq_one_letter_code
_entity_poly.pdbx_strand_id
1 'polypeptide(L)'
;MSSSRFLPRRLSLPKIFDILVAYLNVGADKEYVGVSEVASKSSVTLHNISRNNGFLKSWGFIEESEKEPGKYKLTKEAAEFAYAYRIDPEGNLTKQLLRNILSKDEIVTKFIERINREKLDRDSAILETPRVVGDLRADKVGLSAF
;
A
#
# COMPACT_ATOMS: atom_id res chain seq x y z
N MET A 1 10.70 -5.02 17.56
CA MET A 1 10.47 -6.13 16.61
C MET A 1 9.91 -5.52 15.34
N SER A 2 10.58 -5.62 14.19
CA SER A 2 10.03 -5.09 12.94
C SER A 2 8.79 -5.89 12.57
N SER A 3 7.63 -5.25 12.53
CA SER A 3 6.41 -5.85 12.00
C SER A 3 6.66 -6.32 10.56
N SER A 4 6.25 -7.55 10.25
CA SER A 4 6.43 -8.12 8.92
C SER A 4 5.78 -7.24 7.85
N ARG A 5 6.54 -6.86 6.83
CA ARG A 5 6.04 -6.15 5.64
C ARG A 5 5.61 -7.17 4.61
N PHE A 6 4.47 -6.93 3.97
CA PHE A 6 3.98 -7.75 2.86
C PHE A 6 4.02 -6.94 1.59
N LEU A 7 4.28 -7.53 0.44
CA LEU A 7 4.13 -6.91 -0.87
C LEU A 7 2.69 -7.05 -1.38
N PRO A 8 2.25 -6.23 -2.35
CA PRO A 8 0.93 -6.37 -2.95
C PRO A 8 0.70 -7.79 -3.50
N ARG A 9 -0.56 -8.18 -3.65
CA ARG A 9 -0.97 -9.50 -4.12
C ARG A 9 -1.89 -9.40 -5.32
N ARG A 10 -1.47 -9.95 -6.45
CA ARG A 10 -2.26 -10.17 -7.68
C ARG A 10 -2.96 -8.92 -8.26
N LEU A 11 -2.57 -7.72 -7.82
CA LEU A 11 -3.16 -6.46 -8.26
C LEU A 11 -2.05 -5.53 -8.74
N SER A 12 -2.34 -4.82 -9.83
CA SER A 12 -1.53 -3.70 -10.30
C SER A 12 -1.58 -2.53 -9.31
N LEU A 13 -0.58 -1.66 -9.34
CA LEU A 13 -0.51 -0.49 -8.46
C LEU A 13 -1.74 0.42 -8.52
N PRO A 14 -2.33 0.76 -9.70
CA PRO A 14 -3.54 1.57 -9.73
C PRO A 14 -4.71 0.90 -9.00
N LYS A 15 -4.85 -0.43 -9.13
CA LYS A 15 -5.89 -1.19 -8.39
C LYS A 15 -5.64 -1.20 -6.88
N ILE A 16 -4.40 -1.15 -6.42
CA ILE A 16 -4.08 -1.00 -4.99
C ILE A 16 -4.50 0.38 -4.51
N PHE A 17 -4.23 1.44 -5.27
CA PHE A 17 -4.61 2.80 -4.91
C PHE A 17 -6.12 3.03 -5.01
N ASP A 18 -6.81 2.39 -5.96
CA ASP A 18 -8.28 2.36 -6.04
C ASP A 18 -8.92 1.81 -4.75
N ILE A 19 -8.25 0.88 -4.03
CA ILE A 19 -8.73 0.38 -2.73
C ILE A 19 -8.67 1.50 -1.68
N LEU A 20 -7.58 2.28 -1.64
CA LEU A 20 -7.45 3.41 -0.72
C LEU A 20 -8.50 4.50 -0.99
N VAL A 21 -8.77 4.79 -2.27
CA VAL A 21 -9.86 5.68 -2.66
C VAL A 21 -11.22 5.11 -2.23
N ALA A 22 -11.44 3.79 -2.36
CA ALA A 22 -12.68 3.17 -1.91
C ALA A 22 -12.85 3.27 -0.38
N TYR A 23 -11.79 3.06 0.41
CA TYR A 23 -11.80 3.31 1.85
C TYR A 23 -12.18 4.75 2.18
N LEU A 24 -11.56 5.72 1.50
CA LEU A 24 -11.87 7.13 1.69
C LEU A 24 -13.35 7.43 1.38
N ASN A 25 -13.89 6.86 0.30
CA ASN A 25 -15.27 7.09 -0.14
C ASN A 25 -16.32 6.50 0.81
N VAL A 26 -15.95 5.53 1.67
CA VAL A 26 -16.84 4.99 2.71
C VAL A 26 -16.61 5.62 4.09
N GLY A 27 -15.81 6.69 4.19
CA GLY A 27 -15.60 7.42 5.45
C GLY A 27 -14.51 6.83 6.35
N ALA A 28 -13.63 5.99 5.81
CA ALA A 28 -12.53 5.39 6.57
C ALA A 28 -11.49 6.40 7.06
N ASP A 29 -11.59 7.68 6.71
CA ASP A 29 -10.80 8.77 7.32
C ASP A 29 -11.31 9.14 8.73
N LYS A 30 -12.57 8.82 9.04
CA LYS A 30 -13.23 9.19 10.29
C LYS A 30 -13.42 7.99 11.22
N GLU A 31 -13.85 6.87 10.69
CA GLU A 31 -14.23 5.69 11.46
C GLU A 31 -13.69 4.38 10.87
N TYR A 32 -13.80 3.30 11.63
CA TYR A 32 -13.42 1.97 11.18
C TYR A 32 -14.56 1.37 10.33
N VAL A 33 -14.25 0.97 9.10
CA VAL A 33 -15.22 0.47 8.12
C VAL A 33 -14.95 -0.97 7.73
N GLY A 34 -15.99 -1.72 7.38
CA GLY A 34 -15.88 -3.11 6.96
C GLY A 34 -15.40 -3.27 5.51
N VAL A 35 -14.69 -4.38 5.23
CA VAL A 35 -14.21 -4.70 3.86
C VAL A 35 -15.34 -4.82 2.84
N SER A 36 -16.52 -5.29 3.26
CA SER A 36 -17.72 -5.38 2.41
C SER A 36 -18.21 -4.01 1.94
N GLU A 37 -18.16 -3.00 2.82
CA GLU A 37 -18.56 -1.63 2.50
C GLU A 37 -17.59 -1.03 1.48
N VAL A 38 -16.28 -1.23 1.70
CA VAL A 38 -15.23 -0.80 0.77
C VAL A 38 -15.40 -1.45 -0.60
N ALA A 39 -15.67 -2.76 -0.64
CA ALA A 39 -15.91 -3.50 -1.88
C ALA A 39 -17.12 -2.96 -2.66
N SER A 40 -18.15 -2.48 -1.97
CA SER A 40 -19.33 -1.88 -2.61
C SER A 40 -19.02 -0.56 -3.36
N LYS A 41 -17.89 0.08 -3.05
CA LYS A 41 -17.42 1.34 -3.68
C LYS A 41 -16.16 1.16 -4.52
N SER A 42 -15.73 -0.08 -4.78
CA SER A 42 -14.52 -0.37 -5.54
C SER A 42 -14.84 -1.24 -6.76
N SER A 43 -14.01 -1.10 -7.79
CA SER A 43 -13.97 -2.08 -8.89
C SER A 43 -13.19 -3.36 -8.51
N VAL A 44 -12.56 -3.38 -7.33
CA VAL A 44 -11.81 -4.52 -6.80
C VAL A 44 -12.73 -5.40 -5.96
N THR A 45 -12.68 -6.71 -6.18
CA THR A 45 -13.49 -7.67 -5.44
C THR A 45 -13.12 -7.71 -3.95
N LEU A 46 -14.11 -8.01 -3.09
CA LEU A 46 -13.93 -8.17 -1.64
C LEU A 46 -12.74 -9.07 -1.29
N HIS A 47 -12.64 -10.21 -1.97
CA HIS A 47 -11.54 -11.16 -1.78
C HIS A 47 -10.16 -10.56 -2.03
N ASN A 48 -10.02 -9.76 -3.10
CA ASN A 48 -8.75 -9.11 -3.43
C ASN A 48 -8.44 -7.94 -2.48
N ILE A 49 -9.46 -7.21 -2.00
CA ILE A 49 -9.29 -6.19 -0.97
C ILE A 49 -8.80 -6.84 0.33
N SER A 50 -9.49 -7.87 0.82
CA SER A 50 -9.11 -8.59 2.04
C SER A 50 -7.67 -9.11 1.98
N ARG A 51 -7.27 -9.70 0.83
CA ARG A 51 -5.89 -10.16 0.62
C ARG A 51 -4.84 -9.05 0.66
N ASN A 52 -5.19 -7.84 0.19
CA ASN A 52 -4.26 -6.72 0.12
C ASN A 52 -4.31 -5.81 1.35
N ASN A 53 -5.31 -5.93 2.24
CA ASN A 53 -5.31 -5.24 3.53
C ASN A 53 -4.09 -5.60 4.38
N GLY A 54 -3.56 -6.81 4.26
CA GLY A 54 -2.29 -7.19 4.89
C GLY A 54 -1.12 -6.32 4.41
N PHE A 55 -1.01 -6.09 3.10
CA PHE A 55 -0.07 -5.13 2.51
C PHE A 55 -0.35 -3.72 3.08
N LEU A 56 -1.56 -3.18 2.86
CA LEU A 56 -1.91 -1.81 3.25
C LEU A 56 -1.64 -1.53 4.73
N LYS A 57 -2.03 -2.46 5.62
CA LYS A 57 -1.78 -2.39 7.06
C LYS A 57 -0.30 -2.46 7.37
N SER A 58 0.40 -3.43 6.78
CA SER A 58 1.83 -3.59 7.00
C SER A 58 2.63 -2.39 6.52
N TRP A 59 2.15 -1.57 5.58
CA TRP A 59 2.83 -0.37 5.12
C TRP A 59 2.31 0.93 5.75
N GLY A 60 1.40 0.84 6.72
CA GLY A 60 0.87 2.01 7.44
C GLY A 60 -0.14 2.84 6.66
N PHE A 61 -0.76 2.28 5.62
CA PHE A 61 -1.86 2.96 4.92
C PHE A 61 -3.18 2.85 5.70
N ILE A 62 -3.41 1.71 6.36
CA ILE A 62 -4.61 1.45 7.15
C ILE A 62 -4.26 0.89 8.53
N GLU A 63 -5.13 1.14 9.49
CA GLU A 63 -5.11 0.59 10.83
C GLU A 63 -6.32 -0.33 11.01
N GLU A 64 -6.14 -1.46 11.68
CA GLU A 64 -7.24 -2.39 11.97
C GLU A 64 -7.79 -2.10 13.36
N SER A 65 -9.12 -2.14 13.51
CA SER A 65 -9.76 -1.96 14.80
C SER A 65 -9.38 -3.10 15.76
N GLU A 66 -8.90 -2.74 16.95
CA GLU A 66 -8.66 -3.72 18.02
C GLU A 66 -9.97 -4.32 18.57
N LYS A 67 -11.08 -3.58 18.47
CA LYS A 67 -12.39 -3.98 19.00
C LYS A 67 -13.21 -4.76 17.99
N GLU A 68 -13.04 -4.46 16.71
CA GLU A 68 -13.83 -5.03 15.60
C GLU A 68 -12.89 -5.54 14.50
N PRO A 69 -12.29 -6.74 14.68
CA PRO A 69 -11.40 -7.32 13.68
C PRO A 69 -12.04 -7.38 12.29
N GLY A 70 -11.26 -7.07 11.25
CA GLY A 70 -11.78 -6.96 9.88
C GLY A 70 -12.42 -5.62 9.53
N LYS A 71 -12.48 -4.65 10.47
CA LYS A 71 -12.72 -3.24 10.16
C LYS A 71 -11.44 -2.43 10.17
N TYR A 72 -11.31 -1.52 9.21
CA TYR A 72 -10.10 -0.75 9.00
C TYR A 72 -10.37 0.74 8.87
N LYS A 73 -9.39 1.54 9.24
CA LYS A 73 -9.39 3.00 9.12
C LYS A 73 -8.16 3.45 8.33
N LEU A 74 -8.28 4.46 7.49
CA LEU A 74 -7.13 5.10 6.86
C LEU A 74 -6.31 5.87 7.90
N THR A 75 -4.98 5.80 7.77
CA THR A 75 -4.13 6.78 8.46
C THR A 75 -4.34 8.15 7.83
N LYS A 76 -4.03 9.22 8.57
CA LYS A 76 -4.20 10.59 8.09
C LYS A 76 -3.48 10.82 6.75
N GLU A 77 -2.24 10.36 6.64
CA GLU A 77 -1.43 10.52 5.43
C GLU A 77 -1.96 9.70 4.26
N ALA A 78 -2.50 8.51 4.53
CA ALA A 78 -3.13 7.69 3.51
C ALA A 78 -4.44 8.30 3.00
N ALA A 79 -5.21 8.95 3.87
CA ALA A 79 -6.41 9.70 3.46
C ALA A 79 -6.05 10.91 2.60
N GLU A 80 -5.01 11.68 2.98
CA GLU A 80 -4.49 12.78 2.17
C GLU A 80 -3.98 12.29 0.81
N PHE A 81 -3.22 11.19 0.78
CA PHE A 81 -2.77 10.54 -0.45
C PHE A 81 -3.95 10.10 -1.32
N ALA A 82 -4.92 9.39 -0.75
CA ALA A 82 -6.09 8.90 -1.49
C ALA A 82 -6.91 10.04 -2.08
N TYR A 83 -7.04 11.15 -1.35
CA TYR A 83 -7.72 12.35 -1.84
C TYR A 83 -6.97 12.97 -3.04
N ALA A 84 -5.64 13.13 -2.93
CA ALA A 84 -4.80 13.65 -4.01
C ALA A 84 -4.80 12.73 -5.24
N TYR A 85 -4.64 11.42 -5.04
CA TYR A 85 -4.66 10.40 -6.09
C TYR A 85 -5.97 10.39 -6.87
N ARG A 86 -7.11 10.57 -6.18
CA ARG A 86 -8.43 10.66 -6.83
C ARG A 86 -8.56 11.85 -7.79
N ILE A 87 -7.84 12.95 -7.51
CA ILE A 87 -7.88 14.17 -8.31
C ILE A 87 -6.86 14.10 -9.45
N ASP A 88 -5.62 13.78 -9.12
CA ASP A 88 -4.50 13.72 -10.06
C ASP A 88 -3.53 12.58 -9.68
N PRO A 89 -3.71 11.37 -10.26
CA PRO A 89 -2.85 10.22 -10.01
C PRO A 89 -1.36 10.49 -10.31
N GLU A 90 -1.08 11.34 -11.28
CA GLU A 90 0.28 11.61 -11.77
C GLU A 90 0.89 12.90 -11.19
N GLY A 91 0.11 13.61 -10.38
CA GLY A 91 0.48 14.89 -9.79
C GLY A 91 1.69 14.81 -8.86
N ASN A 92 2.46 15.89 -8.83
CA ASN A 92 3.64 16.00 -7.97
C ASN A 92 3.28 15.83 -6.48
N LEU A 93 2.14 16.39 -6.05
CA LEU A 93 1.65 16.21 -4.68
C LEU A 93 1.37 14.74 -4.36
N THR A 94 0.67 14.03 -5.24
CA THR A 94 0.36 12.60 -5.08
C THR A 94 1.63 11.76 -4.94
N LYS A 95 2.62 12.01 -5.81
CA LYS A 95 3.94 11.36 -5.76
C LYS A 95 4.70 11.67 -4.47
N GLN A 96 4.65 12.93 -4.02
CA GLN A 96 5.29 13.35 -2.78
C GLN A 96 4.65 12.71 -1.55
N LEU A 97 3.31 12.65 -1.49
CA LEU A 97 2.58 12.02 -0.38
C LEU A 97 2.90 10.52 -0.29
N LEU A 98 2.91 9.82 -1.44
CA LEU A 98 3.32 8.41 -1.48
C LEU A 98 4.75 8.22 -0.98
N ARG A 99 5.68 9.07 -1.44
CA ARG A 99 7.08 9.05 -1.01
C ARG A 99 7.20 9.23 0.50
N ASN A 100 6.46 10.16 1.08
CA ASN A 100 6.46 10.43 2.52
C ASN A 100 5.96 9.23 3.33
N ILE A 101 4.96 8.49 2.83
CA ILE A 101 4.48 7.27 3.48
C ILE A 101 5.57 6.19 3.44
N LEU A 102 6.13 5.92 2.26
CA LEU A 102 7.10 4.84 2.05
C LEU A 102 8.46 5.12 2.69
N SER A 103 8.90 6.38 2.76
CA SER A 103 10.20 6.76 3.34
C SER A 103 10.28 6.60 4.85
N LYS A 104 9.17 6.33 5.52
CA LYS A 104 9.16 5.98 6.96
C LYS A 104 9.75 4.61 7.23
N ASP A 105 9.82 3.77 6.20
CA ASP A 105 10.38 2.44 6.33
C ASP A 105 11.90 2.45 6.06
N GLU A 106 12.67 2.13 7.10
CA GLU A 106 14.13 2.11 7.04
C GLU A 106 14.68 1.07 6.06
N ILE A 107 13.96 -0.04 5.85
CA ILE A 107 14.37 -1.06 4.89
C ILE A 107 14.30 -0.49 3.48
N VAL A 108 13.23 0.25 3.16
CA VAL A 108 13.08 0.90 1.85
C VAL A 108 14.13 1.98 1.63
N THR A 109 14.37 2.85 2.62
CA THR A 109 15.37 3.92 2.46
C THR A 109 16.78 3.35 2.24
N LYS A 110 17.20 2.37 3.05
CA LYS A 110 18.48 1.68 2.88
C LYS A 110 18.57 0.94 1.54
N PHE A 111 17.47 0.38 1.06
CA PHE A 111 17.46 -0.30 -0.23
C PHE A 111 17.61 0.68 -1.40
N ILE A 112 16.95 1.83 -1.35
CA ILE A 112 17.11 2.90 -2.35
C ILE A 112 18.55 3.43 -2.34
N GLU A 113 19.15 3.64 -1.16
CA GLU A 113 20.57 4.03 -1.04
C GLU A 113 21.49 3.00 -1.70
N ARG A 114 21.22 1.71 -1.49
CA ARG A 114 21.96 0.62 -2.12
C ARG A 114 21.80 0.63 -3.64
N ILE A 115 20.58 0.75 -4.16
CA ILE A 115 20.30 0.83 -5.61
C ILE A 115 21.13 1.97 -6.24
N ASN A 116 21.15 3.14 -5.60
CA ASN A 116 21.90 4.30 -6.10
C ASN A 116 23.42 4.08 -6.04
N ARG A 117 23.93 3.52 -4.94
CA ARG A 117 25.37 3.25 -4.75
C ARG A 117 25.89 2.19 -5.72
N GLU A 118 25.12 1.13 -5.93
CA GLU A 118 25.49 -0.02 -6.77
C GLU A 118 25.05 0.14 -8.23
N LYS A 119 24.32 1.22 -8.55
CA LYS A 119 23.72 1.48 -9.88
C LYS A 119 22.90 0.28 -10.38
N LEU A 120 22.12 -0.31 -9.48
CA LEU A 120 21.25 -1.43 -9.83
C LEU A 120 20.21 -0.96 -10.84
N ASP A 121 20.08 -1.70 -11.93
CA ASP A 121 18.98 -1.49 -12.86
C ASP A 121 17.64 -1.90 -12.23
N ARG A 122 16.55 -1.52 -12.89
CA ARG A 122 15.19 -1.76 -12.41
C ARG A 122 14.89 -3.25 -12.21
N ASP A 123 15.33 -4.11 -13.12
CA ASP A 123 15.02 -5.54 -13.08
C ASP A 123 15.77 -6.21 -11.93
N SER A 124 17.05 -5.85 -11.74
CA SER A 124 17.87 -6.25 -10.61
C SER A 124 17.25 -5.81 -9.28
N ALA A 125 16.81 -4.55 -9.17
CA ALA A 125 16.15 -4.04 -7.96
C ALA A 125 14.86 -4.82 -7.65
N ILE A 126 14.00 -5.02 -8.65
CA ILE A 126 12.75 -5.78 -8.53
C ILE A 126 13.01 -7.20 -8.01
N LEU A 127 14.03 -7.89 -8.52
CA LEU A 127 14.38 -9.24 -8.10
C LEU A 127 14.84 -9.33 -6.64
N GLU A 128 15.47 -8.27 -6.11
CA GLU A 128 15.94 -8.23 -4.73
C GLU A 128 14.86 -7.82 -3.72
N THR A 129 13.86 -7.04 -4.15
CA THR A 129 12.80 -6.50 -3.28
C THR A 129 12.17 -7.54 -2.34
N PRO A 130 11.79 -8.77 -2.76
CA PRO A 130 11.19 -9.75 -1.86
C PRO A 130 12.12 -10.17 -0.72
N ARG A 131 13.42 -10.28 -0.99
CA ARG A 131 14.43 -10.68 0.01
C ARG A 131 14.67 -9.56 1.00
N VAL A 132 14.75 -8.33 0.49
CA VAL A 132 14.97 -7.12 1.29
C VAL A 132 13.79 -6.85 2.22
N VAL A 133 12.55 -6.93 1.70
CA VAL A 133 11.31 -6.72 2.45
C VAL A 133 11.00 -7.91 3.38
N GLY A 134 11.53 -9.11 3.07
CA GLY A 134 11.28 -10.35 3.82
C GLY A 134 10.01 -11.09 3.38
N ASP A 135 9.41 -10.71 2.26
CA ASP A 135 8.20 -11.32 1.71
C ASP A 135 8.48 -12.20 0.48
N LEU A 136 9.06 -13.38 0.73
CA LEU A 136 9.44 -14.34 -0.31
C LEU A 136 8.25 -14.95 -1.07
N ARG A 137 7.01 -14.71 -0.62
CA ARG A 137 5.78 -15.20 -1.26
C ARG A 137 5.18 -14.20 -2.24
N ALA A 138 5.87 -13.09 -2.50
CA ALA A 138 5.42 -12.08 -3.44
C ALA A 138 5.24 -12.68 -4.84
N ASP A 139 4.08 -12.40 -5.44
CA ASP A 139 3.81 -12.79 -6.82
C ASP A 139 4.33 -11.73 -7.79
N LYS A 140 4.62 -12.13 -9.03
CA LYS A 140 5.20 -11.24 -10.06
C LYS A 140 4.35 -9.98 -10.31
N VAL A 141 3.02 -10.10 -10.26
CA VAL A 141 2.12 -8.96 -10.48
C VAL A 141 2.22 -7.98 -9.32
N GLY A 142 2.17 -8.48 -8.09
CA GLY A 142 2.35 -7.66 -6.89
C GLY A 142 3.74 -7.03 -6.79
N LEU A 143 4.77 -7.73 -7.26
CA LEU A 143 6.13 -7.23 -7.32
C LEU A 143 6.30 -6.11 -8.35
N SER A 144 5.68 -6.23 -9.52
CA SER A 144 5.68 -5.16 -10.52
C SER A 144 4.82 -3.96 -10.14
N ALA A 145 3.93 -4.13 -9.15
CA ALA A 145 3.11 -3.06 -8.60
C ALA A 145 3.83 -2.26 -7.51
N PHE A 146 4.81 -2.83 -6.81
CA PHE A 146 5.57 -2.16 -5.76
C PHE A 146 6.77 -1.40 -6.35
#